data_AF-A0A430L6R5-F1
#
_entry.id   AF-A0A430L6R5-F1
#
_cell.length_a   1.000
_cell.length_b   1.000
_cell.length_c   1.000
_cell.angle_alpha   90.00
_cell.angle_beta   90.00
_cell.angle_gamma   90.00
#
_symmetry.space_group_name_H-M   'P 1'
#
loop_
_entity.id
_entity.type
_entity.pdbx_description
1 polymer ?
#
loop_
_entity_poly.entity_id
_entity_poly.type
_entity_poly.pdbx_seq_one_letter_code
_entity_poly.pdbx_strand_id
1 'polypeptide(L)'
;MHDLESFFWVLFWICIHYDAQGKDIGPTGFDDWNYENDDKLVAAKKDEIADEEDFLKKADKNFTSHYRPLIPWVNRLRRKVFPNGGRWKRQEPELYSPMTKILRDARKDPEVLADGPLQWERQRPWGIAELEAPTSSHFSSVERRGNL
;
A
#
# COMPACT_ATOMS: atom_id res chain seq x y z
N MET A 1 20.72 -2.18 -13.78
CA MET A 1 20.82 -3.39 -12.94
C MET A 1 19.44 -3.98 -12.89
N HIS A 2 19.19 -5.08 -13.62
CA HIS A 2 17.83 -5.60 -13.82
C HIS A 2 17.23 -6.22 -12.55
N ASP A 3 18.07 -6.81 -11.71
CA ASP A 3 17.75 -7.35 -10.39
C ASP A 3 17.13 -6.31 -9.45
N LEU A 4 17.74 -5.13 -9.32
CA LEU A 4 17.28 -4.05 -8.44
C LEU A 4 16.01 -3.37 -8.95
N GLU A 5 15.89 -3.23 -10.28
CA GLU A 5 14.64 -2.80 -10.91
C GLU A 5 13.52 -3.81 -10.64
N SER A 6 13.77 -5.11 -10.84
CA SER A 6 12.81 -6.18 -10.55
C SER A 6 12.42 -6.22 -9.07
N PHE A 7 13.37 -6.08 -8.15
CA PHE A 7 13.10 -6.02 -6.73
C PHE A 7 12.16 -4.87 -6.36
N PHE A 8 12.39 -3.67 -6.92
CA PHE A 8 11.49 -2.54 -6.72
C PHE A 8 10.08 -2.85 -7.18
N TRP A 9 9.93 -3.44 -8.38
CA TRP A 9 8.60 -3.76 -8.91
C TRP A 9 7.88 -4.82 -8.09
N VAL A 10 8.58 -5.83 -7.58
CA VAL A 10 7.98 -6.83 -6.67
C VAL A 10 7.54 -6.19 -5.36
N LEU A 11 8.35 -5.30 -4.78
CA LEU A 11 7.98 -4.59 -3.55
C LEU A 11 6.75 -3.69 -3.77
N PHE A 12 6.73 -2.93 -4.87
CA PHE A 12 5.61 -2.08 -5.25
C PHE A 12 4.33 -2.91 -5.43
N TRP A 13 4.43 -4.07 -6.09
CA TRP A 13 3.33 -5.01 -6.25
C TRP A 13 2.81 -5.53 -4.91
N ILE A 14 3.71 -5.93 -4.00
CA ILE A 14 3.31 -6.40 -2.66
C ILE A 14 2.51 -5.33 -1.92
N CYS A 15 2.94 -4.06 -2.01
CA CYS A 15 2.27 -2.96 -1.34
C CYS A 15 0.83 -2.72 -1.82
N ILE A 16 0.50 -3.13 -3.04
CA ILE A 16 -0.82 -2.95 -3.67
C ILE A 16 -1.71 -4.16 -3.44
N HIS A 17 -1.17 -5.38 -3.54
CA HIS A 17 -1.99 -6.59 -3.65
C HIS A 17 -2.19 -7.34 -2.33
N TYR A 18 -1.42 -7.07 -1.28
CA TYR A 18 -1.46 -7.86 -0.06
C TYR A 18 -1.87 -7.04 1.18
N ASP A 19 -2.57 -7.69 2.10
CA ASP A 19 -2.84 -7.15 3.43
C ASP A 19 -1.75 -7.52 4.45
N ALA A 20 -1.97 -7.13 5.72
CA ALA A 20 -1.07 -7.41 6.84
C ALA A 20 -0.86 -8.92 7.11
N GLN A 21 -1.82 -9.77 6.71
CA GLN A 21 -1.74 -11.22 6.88
C GLN A 21 -1.10 -11.89 5.66
N GLY A 22 -0.65 -11.10 4.67
CA GLY A 22 -0.13 -11.62 3.42
C GLY A 22 -1.20 -12.25 2.54
N LYS A 23 -2.47 -11.87 2.72
CA LYS A 23 -3.57 -12.32 1.87
C LYS A 23 -3.76 -11.36 0.71
N ASP A 24 -3.96 -11.92 -0.48
CA ASP A 24 -4.35 -11.18 -1.66
C ASP A 24 -5.69 -10.44 -1.45
N ILE A 25 -5.73 -9.16 -1.78
CA ILE A 25 -6.93 -8.31 -1.58
C ILE A 25 -7.93 -8.38 -2.74
N GLY A 26 -7.66 -9.20 -3.76
CA GLY A 26 -8.45 -9.31 -4.97
C GLY A 26 -8.02 -8.34 -6.07
N PRO A 27 -8.84 -8.21 -7.13
CA PRO A 27 -8.46 -7.49 -8.34
C PRO A 27 -8.18 -6.00 -8.11
N THR A 28 -7.09 -5.51 -8.67
CA THR A 28 -6.70 -4.09 -8.70
C THR A 28 -6.44 -3.65 -10.15
N GLY A 29 -6.36 -2.34 -10.38
CA GLY A 29 -6.01 -1.79 -11.70
C GLY A 29 -4.59 -2.15 -12.16
N PHE A 30 -3.76 -2.75 -11.29
CA PHE A 30 -2.43 -3.22 -11.65
C PHE A 30 -2.42 -4.67 -12.15
N ASP A 31 -3.47 -5.47 -11.90
CA ASP A 31 -3.50 -6.89 -12.32
C ASP A 31 -3.39 -7.08 -13.84
N ASP A 32 -3.84 -6.10 -14.62
CA ASP A 32 -3.70 -6.08 -16.07
C ASP A 32 -2.23 -6.26 -16.50
N TRP A 33 -1.27 -5.83 -15.69
CA TRP A 33 0.16 -5.96 -15.97
C TRP A 33 0.62 -7.41 -16.13
N ASN A 34 -0.10 -8.39 -15.56
CA ASN A 34 0.21 -9.82 -15.72
C ASN A 34 -0.12 -10.35 -17.13
N TYR A 35 -0.98 -9.64 -17.86
CA TYR A 35 -1.50 -10.08 -19.15
C TYR A 35 -1.11 -9.12 -20.29
N GLU A 36 -0.56 -7.95 -19.97
CA GLU A 36 -0.04 -7.01 -20.95
C GLU A 36 1.21 -7.57 -21.65
N ASN A 37 1.38 -7.19 -22.92
CA ASN A 37 2.61 -7.50 -23.65
C ASN A 37 3.78 -6.65 -23.14
N ASP A 38 5.00 -7.10 -23.43
CA ASP A 38 6.23 -6.46 -22.93
C ASP A 38 6.31 -4.97 -23.23
N ASP A 39 5.96 -4.54 -24.45
CA ASP A 39 6.06 -3.13 -24.86
C ASP A 39 5.10 -2.23 -24.07
N LYS A 40 3.85 -2.67 -23.92
CA LYS A 40 2.84 -1.96 -23.15
C LYS A 40 3.19 -1.94 -21.67
N LEU A 41 3.64 -3.07 -21.13
CA LEU A 41 4.06 -3.17 -19.73
C LEU A 41 5.25 -2.25 -19.43
N VAL A 42 6.21 -2.16 -20.35
CA VAL A 42 7.34 -1.22 -20.22
C VAL A 42 6.87 0.23 -20.27
N ALA A 43 5.91 0.57 -21.12
CA ALA A 43 5.35 1.93 -21.18
C ALA A 43 4.60 2.29 -19.90
N ALA A 44 3.72 1.41 -19.42
CA ALA A 44 2.96 1.61 -18.17
C ALA A 44 3.90 1.79 -16.97
N LYS A 45 4.92 0.92 -16.84
CA LYS A 45 5.93 1.04 -15.78
C LYS A 45 6.71 2.35 -15.83
N LYS A 46 7.04 2.84 -17.03
CA LYS A 46 7.74 4.13 -17.18
C LYS A 46 6.86 5.29 -16.73
N ASP A 47 5.59 5.30 -17.15
CA ASP A 47 4.63 6.31 -16.72
C ASP A 47 4.49 6.34 -15.19
N GLU A 48 4.46 5.16 -14.56
CA GLU A 48 4.29 5.03 -13.11
C GLU A 48 5.39 5.70 -12.28
N ILE A 49 6.63 5.73 -12.78
CA ILE A 49 7.80 6.26 -12.05
C ILE A 49 8.29 7.63 -12.54
N ALA A 50 7.71 8.15 -13.62
CA ALA A 50 8.24 9.33 -14.31
C ALA A 50 8.14 10.58 -13.44
N ASP A 51 6.95 10.83 -12.87
CA ASP A 51 6.67 11.97 -12.02
C ASP A 51 6.53 11.55 -10.54
N GLU A 52 7.12 12.34 -9.64
CA GLU A 52 7.11 12.01 -8.20
C GLU A 52 5.76 12.28 -7.54
N GLU A 53 5.07 13.36 -7.94
CA GLU A 53 3.78 13.72 -7.36
C GLU A 53 2.71 12.72 -7.77
N ASP A 54 2.69 12.34 -9.05
CA ASP A 54 1.77 11.32 -9.55
C ASP A 54 2.06 9.95 -8.96
N PHE A 55 3.35 9.57 -8.82
CA PHE A 55 3.73 8.35 -8.12
C PHE A 55 3.18 8.33 -6.68
N LEU A 56 3.35 9.42 -5.93
CA LEU A 56 2.85 9.51 -4.56
C LEU A 56 1.32 9.46 -4.49
N LYS A 57 0.61 10.14 -5.39
CA LYS A 57 -0.86 10.08 -5.46
C LYS A 57 -1.36 8.67 -5.78
N LYS A 58 -0.73 7.99 -6.74
CA LYS A 58 -1.07 6.61 -7.12
C LYS A 58 -0.75 5.65 -5.98
N ALA A 59 0.41 5.78 -5.32
CA ALA A 59 0.76 4.95 -4.17
C ALA A 59 -0.21 5.16 -3.00
N ASP A 60 -0.59 6.41 -2.69
CA ASP A 60 -1.58 6.73 -1.66
C ASP A 60 -2.94 6.07 -1.96
N LYS A 61 -3.39 6.16 -3.21
CA LYS A 61 -4.67 5.60 -3.64
C LYS A 61 -4.70 4.06 -3.62
N ASN A 62 -3.59 3.40 -3.97
CA ASN A 62 -3.59 1.97 -4.28
C ASN A 62 -2.89 1.09 -3.25
N PHE A 63 -1.99 1.64 -2.41
CA PHE A 63 -1.35 0.83 -1.38
C PHE A 63 -2.37 0.40 -0.33
N THR A 64 -2.29 -0.85 0.10
CA THR A 64 -3.17 -1.35 1.15
C THR A 64 -2.89 -0.61 2.46
N SER A 65 -3.88 -0.57 3.35
CA SER A 65 -3.77 0.16 4.63
C SER A 65 -2.50 -0.21 5.41
N HIS A 66 -2.12 -1.49 5.39
CA HIS A 66 -0.92 -2.00 6.05
C HIS A 66 0.38 -1.47 5.41
N TYR A 67 0.42 -1.34 4.08
CA TYR A 67 1.62 -0.90 3.36
C TYR A 67 1.69 0.61 3.11
N ARG A 68 0.64 1.39 3.42
CA ARG A 68 0.66 2.87 3.31
C ARG A 68 1.85 3.55 4.02
N PRO A 69 2.29 3.13 5.23
CA PRO A 69 3.49 3.69 5.87
C PRO A 69 4.78 3.53 5.05
N LEU A 70 4.82 2.60 4.09
CA LEU A 70 5.97 2.40 3.23
C LEU A 70 6.05 3.38 2.06
N ILE A 71 5.02 4.18 1.76
CA ILE A 71 5.01 5.12 0.63
C ILE A 71 6.27 6.02 0.59
N PRO A 72 6.69 6.68 1.71
CA PRO A 72 7.89 7.51 1.70
C PRO A 72 9.17 6.71 1.40
N TRP A 73 9.23 5.46 1.85
CA TRP A 73 10.37 4.56 1.68
C TRP A 73 10.46 3.98 0.27
N VAL A 74 9.32 3.58 -0.31
CA VAL A 74 9.24 3.14 -1.71
C VAL A 74 9.58 4.30 -2.64
N ASN A 75 9.14 5.54 -2.38
CA ASN A 75 9.57 6.70 -3.18
C ASN A 75 11.08 6.99 -3.05
N ARG A 76 11.67 6.81 -1.86
CA ARG A 76 13.14 6.88 -1.69
C ARG A 76 13.86 5.83 -2.54
N LEU A 77 13.35 4.59 -2.57
CA LEU A 77 13.87 3.54 -3.44
C LEU A 77 13.72 3.92 -4.92
N ARG A 78 12.53 4.38 -5.33
CA ARG A 78 12.24 4.82 -6.71
C ARG A 78 13.30 5.80 -7.20
N ARG A 79 13.60 6.85 -6.42
CA ARG A 79 14.61 7.86 -6.78
C ARG A 79 16.02 7.31 -6.97
N LYS A 80 16.37 6.22 -6.27
CA LYS A 80 17.68 5.56 -6.42
C LYS A 80 17.69 4.59 -7.60
N VAL A 81 16.64 3.79 -7.73
CA VAL A 81 16.51 2.79 -8.79
C VAL A 81 16.30 3.44 -10.16
N PHE A 82 15.58 4.56 -10.19
CA PHE A 82 15.22 5.29 -11.41
C PHE A 82 15.61 6.77 -11.32
N PRO A 83 16.89 7.11 -11.48
CA PRO A 83 17.32 8.51 -11.46
C PRO A 83 16.61 9.29 -12.58
N ASN A 84 16.06 10.46 -12.21
CA ASN A 84 15.25 11.30 -13.11
C ASN A 84 14.06 10.57 -13.76
N GLY A 85 13.47 9.58 -13.07
CA GLY A 85 12.33 8.83 -13.58
C GLY A 85 12.66 7.87 -14.72
N GLY A 86 13.95 7.57 -14.95
CA GLY A 86 14.41 6.71 -16.03
C GLY A 86 15.29 5.55 -15.56
N ARG A 87 15.46 4.55 -16.43
CA ARG A 87 16.40 3.43 -16.19
C ARG A 87 17.85 3.91 -16.24
N TRP A 88 18.71 3.23 -15.50
CA TRP A 88 20.15 3.44 -15.59
C TRP A 88 20.69 3.07 -16.98
N LYS A 89 21.43 3.99 -17.62
CA LYS A 89 22.06 3.76 -18.93
C LYS A 89 23.37 2.97 -18.84
N ARG A 90 23.93 2.84 -17.64
CA ARG A 90 25.17 2.11 -17.33
C ARG A 90 24.93 1.29 -16.06
N GLN A 91 25.73 0.25 -15.86
CA GLN A 91 25.71 -0.46 -14.59
C GLN A 91 26.16 0.49 -13.47
N GLU A 92 25.47 0.45 -12.33
CA GLU A 92 25.82 1.19 -11.13
C GLU A 92 26.04 0.18 -10.00
N PRO A 93 27.26 -0.35 -9.85
CA PRO A 93 27.57 -1.37 -8.85
C PRO A 93 27.31 -0.89 -7.42
N GLU A 94 27.40 0.42 -7.18
CA GLU A 94 27.19 0.97 -5.84
C GLU A 94 25.72 1.04 -5.44
N LEU A 95 24.76 0.83 -6.36
CA LEU A 95 23.32 1.00 -6.13
C LEU A 95 22.74 0.07 -5.05
N TYR A 96 23.36 -1.08 -4.84
CA TYR A 96 22.99 -2.03 -3.79
C TYR A 96 23.09 -1.41 -2.39
N SER A 97 24.15 -0.65 -2.12
CA SER A 97 24.40 -0.04 -0.81
C SER A 97 23.32 0.97 -0.38
N PRO A 98 22.96 2.00 -1.18
CA PRO A 98 21.90 2.93 -0.83
C PRO A 98 20.53 2.26 -0.76
N MET A 99 20.20 1.29 -1.61
CA MET A 99 18.94 0.54 -1.47
C MET A 99 18.85 -0.23 -0.16
N THR A 100 19.93 -0.95 0.18
CA THR A 100 20.03 -1.69 1.43
C THR A 100 19.91 -0.76 2.63
N LYS A 101 20.54 0.41 2.58
CA LYS A 101 20.43 1.43 3.62
C LYS A 101 18.98 1.90 3.78
N ILE A 102 18.30 2.25 2.69
CA ILE A 102 16.90 2.71 2.71
C ILE A 102 15.99 1.64 3.35
N LEU A 103 16.14 0.37 3.00
CA LEU A 103 15.36 -0.72 3.58
C LEU A 103 15.65 -0.93 5.08
N ARG A 104 16.93 -0.81 5.49
CA ARG A 104 17.32 -0.89 6.90
C ARG A 104 16.77 0.27 7.73
N ASP A 105 16.70 1.46 7.14
CA ASP A 105 16.15 2.63 7.79
C ASP A 105 14.61 2.52 7.89
N ALA A 106 13.93 2.04 6.85
CA ALA A 106 12.48 1.77 6.87
C ALA A 106 12.09 0.78 7.98
N ARG A 107 12.90 -0.26 8.21
CA ARG A 107 12.67 -1.23 9.30
C ARG A 107 12.76 -0.64 10.71
N LYS A 108 13.29 0.57 10.86
CA LYS A 108 13.39 1.28 12.15
C LYS A 108 12.32 2.36 12.27
N ASP A 109 11.53 2.59 11.23
CA ASP A 109 10.49 3.60 11.22
C ASP A 109 9.32 3.15 12.10
N PRO A 110 8.98 3.91 13.17
CA PRO A 110 7.84 3.58 14.03
C PRO A 110 6.52 3.49 13.29
N GLU A 111 6.30 4.24 12.20
CA GLU A 111 5.07 4.17 11.41
C GLU A 111 4.96 2.87 10.61
N VAL A 112 6.10 2.33 10.17
CA VAL A 112 6.17 1.02 9.49
C VAL A 112 6.04 -0.13 10.50
N LEU A 113 6.53 0.06 11.72
CA LEU A 113 6.47 -0.95 12.79
C LEU A 113 5.14 -0.97 13.56
N ALA A 114 4.30 0.04 13.38
CA ALA A 114 3.01 0.12 14.06
C ALA A 114 2.03 -0.92 13.48
N ASP A 115 1.80 -2.00 14.20
CA ASP A 115 0.96 -3.14 13.79
C ASP A 115 -0.56 -2.89 13.99
N GLY A 116 -1.02 -1.63 13.93
CA GLY A 116 -2.38 -1.24 14.32
C GLY A 116 -2.88 0.01 13.61
N PRO A 117 -4.19 0.29 13.63
CA PRO A 117 -4.82 1.30 12.77
C PRO A 117 -4.13 2.66 12.97
N LEU A 118 -3.59 3.16 11.85
CA LEU A 118 -2.94 4.45 11.76
C LEU A 118 -3.87 5.55 12.32
N GLN A 119 -3.26 6.61 12.84
CA GLN A 119 -3.89 7.74 13.51
C GLN A 119 -4.95 8.53 12.69
N TRP A 120 -5.30 8.09 11.48
CA TRP A 120 -6.36 8.67 10.63
C TRP A 120 -7.78 8.46 11.21
N GLU A 121 -7.99 7.46 12.08
CA GLU A 121 -9.19 7.37 12.90
C GLU A 121 -9.28 8.48 13.96
N ARG A 122 -8.14 9.05 14.35
CA ARG A 122 -8.04 10.16 15.31
C ARG A 122 -8.19 11.54 14.65
N GLN A 123 -8.07 11.61 13.32
CA GLN A 123 -8.08 12.85 12.55
C GLN A 123 -8.99 12.70 11.33
N ARG A 124 -10.29 12.47 11.56
CA ARG A 124 -11.31 12.76 10.54
C ARG A 124 -11.66 14.25 10.61
N PRO A 125 -11.34 15.08 9.60
CA PRO A 125 -12.13 16.27 9.37
C PRO A 125 -13.46 15.79 8.76
N TRP A 126 -14.57 16.27 9.33
CA TRP A 126 -15.96 15.98 8.98
C TRP A 126 -16.55 14.75 9.68
N GLY A 127 -17.29 15.04 10.75
CA GLY A 127 -18.03 14.08 11.55
C GLY A 127 -19.11 13.38 10.73
N ILE A 128 -19.01 12.06 10.72
CA ILE A 128 -20.16 11.19 10.51
C ILE A 128 -20.26 10.44 11.83
N ALA A 129 -21.27 10.79 12.62
CA ALA A 129 -21.58 10.10 13.84
C ALA A 129 -21.79 8.61 13.53
N GLU A 130 -21.21 7.79 14.38
CA GLU A 130 -21.57 6.40 14.62
C GLU A 130 -23.09 6.29 14.62
N LEU A 131 -23.67 5.74 13.54
CA LEU A 131 -25.02 5.18 13.64
C LEU A 131 -24.84 3.88 14.39
N GLU A 132 -25.06 3.95 15.71
CA GLU A 132 -25.15 2.80 16.59
C GLU A 132 -25.97 1.70 15.90
N ALA A 133 -25.37 0.53 15.73
CA ALA A 133 -26.11 -0.68 15.46
C ALA A 133 -27.02 -0.93 16.68
N PRO A 134 -28.35 -1.03 16.54
CA PRO A 134 -29.19 -1.31 17.68
C PRO A 134 -28.96 -2.76 18.14
N THR A 135 -28.15 -2.94 19.17
CA THR A 135 -28.22 -4.12 20.02
C THR A 135 -29.50 -4.02 20.85
N SER A 136 -30.53 -4.75 20.47
CA SER A 136 -31.61 -5.11 21.39
C SER A 136 -31.76 -6.63 21.44
N SER A 137 -30.96 -7.23 22.32
CA SER A 137 -31.38 -8.44 23.02
C SER A 137 -32.10 -8.02 24.30
N HIS A 138 -33.43 -7.86 24.22
CA HIS A 138 -34.32 -7.99 25.38
C HIS A 138 -35.75 -8.26 24.91
N PHE A 139 -36.04 -9.53 24.65
CA PHE A 139 -37.36 -10.09 24.91
C PHE A 139 -37.16 -11.31 25.82
N SER A 140 -37.09 -11.04 27.12
CA SER A 140 -37.32 -12.08 28.12
C SER A 140 -38.79 -12.06 28.49
N SER A 141 -39.38 -13.25 28.37
CA SER A 141 -40.71 -13.65 28.79
C SER A 141 -41.08 -13.14 30.19
N VAL A 142 -42.29 -12.57 30.32
CA VAL A 142 -43.08 -12.61 31.56
C VAL A 142 -44.45 -13.17 31.21
N GLU A 143 -44.87 -14.05 32.09
CA GLU A 143 -45.86 -15.09 31.92
C GLU A 143 -47.19 -14.72 32.61
N ARG A 144 -48.30 -15.16 32.00
CA ARG A 144 -49.52 -15.71 32.63
C ARG A 144 -50.65 -14.81 33.23
N ARG A 145 -51.88 -15.22 32.82
CA ARG A 145 -53.25 -15.16 33.44
C ARG A 145 -54.05 -13.86 33.25
N GLY A 146 -55.34 -13.85 32.87
CA GLY A 146 -56.32 -14.91 32.58
C GLY A 146 -57.74 -14.31 32.36
N ASN A 147 -58.70 -15.17 31.95
CA ASN A 147 -60.19 -15.03 31.97
C ASN A 147 -60.81 -13.96 31.04
N LEU A 148 -61.85 -14.20 30.23
CA LEU A 148 -62.98 -15.14 30.17
C LEU A 148 -63.36 -15.38 28.70
#